data_AF-A0A3N4HRH2-F1
#
_entry.id   AF-A0A3N4HRH2-F1
#
_cell.length_a   1.000
_cell.length_b   1.000
_cell.length_c   1.000
_cell.angle_alpha   90.00
_cell.angle_beta   90.00
_cell.angle_gamma   90.00
#
_symmetry.space_group_name_H-M   'P 1'
#
loop_
_entity.id
_entity.type
_entity.pdbx_description
1 polymer ?
#
loop_
_entity_poly.entity_id
_entity_poly.type
_entity_poly.pdbx_seq_one_letter_code
_entity_poly.pdbx_strand_id
1 'polypeptide(L)'
;MPQDGASCEETRVPFPPGIFPTNYHQWRPTFHLQPACYWMNDPCAPLYNKNTQTYHLFFQHNPQSNNWGTISWCQATSRDLINWTIQNQPALKPDQVYDKDGVFTGAAFPEQADGTITVAYTAVSQLPIHYTLPYAIGSEKLALASSADNGVTWIKHASNPVMRGPPKGMEVTAWRDPYINYWPNMSKLLNHTPQDWFYGIISGGIRGKTPTIFLYEIDATDYTNWRYISPLIDLGFNFNPSRWVGDFGVNWEVTNFHPLTSVDGEVMDVLIMGVEGILPTISSLSSGKRPTRPSRAQKWLTGPLQLDSDDSPKMKFSTGGTLDHGCFYAANSFRDPASGDFITWGWITEDDLPDSLREIQGWSGCLSLPRRLFIQTLRNVVRSRASPLREIGNFEATKEKNGAYTLRTLGVEPISELQSLRSISNHFIIAACTALRSGNPVLLPFNIVSRFELRTSICLSPTCRSVSLKLLYDTSDSYCIFTYDPIIETFTIDRSSISQPSKEHPVNNRDESAPHTLFTFIDIEGTEKEETLDIHIFQDMSVVEVFVNKRTCISTRLYGVIGRCFGAEVIGEDEGVCSMLMKMNVWQLEKARMEYV
;
A
#
# COMPACT_ATOMS: atom_id res chain seq x y z
N MET A 1 -42.52 26.19 -12.42
CA MET A 1 -41.89 27.51 -12.17
C MET A 1 -42.24 27.93 -10.75
N PRO A 2 -41.32 28.51 -9.97
CA PRO A 2 -40.01 29.13 -10.32
C PRO A 2 -38.83 28.32 -9.71
N GLN A 3 -37.55 28.54 -10.00
CA GLN A 3 -36.85 29.50 -10.86
C GLN A 3 -35.48 28.89 -11.22
N ASP A 4 -35.10 29.05 -12.48
CA ASP A 4 -33.76 28.82 -12.98
C ASP A 4 -32.73 29.69 -12.27
N GLY A 5 -31.60 29.06 -11.96
CA GLY A 5 -30.41 29.69 -11.42
C GLY A 5 -29.21 28.79 -11.69
N ALA A 6 -29.05 28.37 -12.96
CA ALA A 6 -27.79 27.84 -13.45
C ALA A 6 -26.75 28.97 -13.38
N SER A 7 -26.06 29.08 -12.25
CA SER A 7 -24.81 29.84 -12.19
C SER A 7 -23.77 29.01 -12.92
N CYS A 8 -23.24 29.57 -14.00
CA CYS A 8 -22.04 29.10 -14.68
C CYS A 8 -21.04 28.59 -13.65
N GLU A 9 -20.66 27.32 -13.77
CA GLU A 9 -19.42 26.82 -13.21
C GLU A 9 -18.30 27.68 -13.81
N GLU A 10 -17.83 28.65 -13.03
CA GLU A 10 -16.49 29.18 -13.23
C GLU A 10 -15.56 27.98 -13.13
N THR A 11 -15.15 27.47 -14.29
CA THR A 11 -14.01 26.57 -14.42
C THR A 11 -12.88 27.22 -13.65
N ARG A 12 -12.59 26.74 -12.42
CA ARG A 12 -11.35 27.09 -11.74
C ARG A 12 -10.25 26.63 -12.68
N VAL A 13 -9.64 27.61 -13.33
CA VAL A 13 -8.48 27.41 -14.19
C VAL A 13 -7.47 26.64 -13.33
N PRO A 14 -6.82 25.57 -13.85
CA PRO A 14 -5.66 25.00 -13.18
C PRO A 14 -4.73 26.16 -12.81
N PHE A 15 -4.14 26.11 -11.60
CA PHE A 15 -3.14 27.10 -11.20
C PHE A 15 -2.22 27.39 -12.41
N PRO A 16 -2.05 28.66 -12.83
CA PRO A 16 -1.15 28.99 -13.92
C PRO A 16 0.18 28.29 -13.67
N PRO A 17 0.85 27.73 -14.69
CA PRO A 17 2.14 27.08 -14.51
C PRO A 17 3.07 27.97 -13.66
N GLY A 18 3.42 27.50 -12.46
CA GLY A 18 4.31 28.21 -11.54
C GLY A 18 3.66 29.15 -10.50
N ILE A 19 2.32 29.26 -10.42
CA ILE A 19 1.63 30.02 -9.35
C ILE A 19 0.90 29.04 -8.42
N PHE A 20 1.61 28.50 -7.44
CA PHE A 20 1.03 27.62 -6.43
C PHE A 20 0.59 28.37 -5.18
N PRO A 21 -0.34 27.82 -4.37
CA PRO A 21 -0.66 28.36 -3.05
C PRO A 21 0.58 28.49 -2.15
N THR A 22 0.57 29.45 -1.21
CA THR A 22 1.68 29.71 -0.30
C THR A 22 2.17 28.47 0.46
N ASN A 23 1.25 27.56 0.81
CA ASN A 23 1.58 26.36 1.59
C ASN A 23 1.86 25.12 0.74
N TYR A 24 1.85 25.25 -0.60
CA TYR A 24 1.98 24.13 -1.52
C TYR A 24 3.23 23.29 -1.28
N HIS A 25 4.37 23.91 -0.98
CA HIS A 25 5.63 23.20 -0.77
C HIS A 25 5.88 22.73 0.68
N GLN A 26 5.04 23.14 1.63
CA GLN A 26 5.32 22.95 3.07
C GLN A 26 5.43 21.47 3.44
N TRP A 27 4.47 20.66 2.98
CA TRP A 27 4.35 19.24 3.31
C TRP A 27 4.47 18.32 2.09
N ARG A 28 4.65 18.90 0.91
CA ARG A 28 4.60 18.18 -0.36
C ARG A 28 5.82 17.30 -0.55
N PRO A 29 5.63 15.97 -0.68
CA PRO A 29 6.71 15.03 -0.97
C PRO A 29 7.45 15.40 -2.25
N THR A 30 8.66 14.89 -2.45
CA THR A 30 9.53 15.26 -3.57
C THR A 30 10.15 14.07 -4.30
N PHE A 31 10.04 12.86 -3.75
CA PHE A 31 10.38 11.61 -4.42
C PHE A 31 9.22 10.60 -4.44
N HIS A 32 8.08 10.93 -3.84
CA HIS A 32 6.82 10.20 -4.06
C HIS A 32 6.10 10.73 -5.30
N LEU A 33 5.58 9.80 -6.11
CA LEU A 33 4.82 10.12 -7.32
C LEU A 33 3.48 10.75 -6.96
N GLN A 34 3.19 11.89 -7.57
CA GLN A 34 1.96 12.67 -7.36
C GLN A 34 1.67 13.58 -8.57
N PRO A 35 0.41 13.97 -8.86
CA PRO A 35 0.11 14.96 -9.89
C PRO A 35 0.63 16.34 -9.50
N ALA A 36 0.74 17.27 -10.46
CA ALA A 36 1.22 18.63 -10.20
C ALA A 36 0.37 19.37 -9.15
N CYS A 37 -0.93 19.10 -9.09
CA CYS A 37 -1.86 19.69 -8.13
C CYS A 37 -3.08 18.77 -7.97
N TYR A 38 -4.02 19.19 -7.13
CA TYR A 38 -5.32 18.55 -6.99
C TYR A 38 -5.27 17.13 -6.43
N TRP A 39 -6.39 16.42 -6.52
CA TRP A 39 -6.61 15.13 -5.88
C TRP A 39 -6.01 13.98 -6.69
N MET A 40 -5.40 13.04 -5.99
CA MET A 40 -5.15 11.70 -6.49
C MET A 40 -5.46 10.62 -5.46
N ASN A 41 -5.65 9.40 -5.95
CA ASN A 41 -5.73 8.21 -5.12
C ASN A 41 -5.10 7.00 -5.81
N ASP A 42 -5.90 5.98 -6.12
CA ASP A 42 -5.46 4.63 -6.41
C ASP A 42 -4.44 4.56 -7.55
N PRO A 43 -3.31 3.84 -7.38
CA PRO A 43 -2.49 3.42 -8.50
C PRO A 43 -3.29 2.49 -9.42
N CYS A 44 -3.12 2.68 -10.73
CA CYS A 44 -3.85 1.99 -11.77
C CYS A 44 -2.88 1.42 -12.80
N ALA A 45 -3.15 0.19 -13.25
CA ALA A 45 -2.48 -0.45 -14.40
C ALA A 45 -0.94 -0.27 -14.49
N PRO A 46 -0.16 -0.53 -13.42
CA PRO A 46 1.30 -0.58 -13.54
C PRO A 46 1.73 -1.63 -14.57
N LEU A 47 2.71 -1.29 -15.41
CA LEU A 47 3.26 -2.20 -16.42
C LEU A 47 4.67 -1.76 -16.86
N TYR A 48 5.39 -2.68 -17.50
CA TYR A 48 6.64 -2.40 -18.20
C TYR A 48 6.53 -2.71 -19.69
N ASN A 49 6.83 -1.73 -20.52
CA ASN A 49 6.91 -1.88 -21.97
C ASN A 49 8.36 -2.22 -22.35
N LYS A 50 8.63 -3.47 -22.76
CA LYS A 50 10.00 -3.91 -23.11
C LYS A 50 10.51 -3.26 -24.39
N ASN A 51 9.62 -2.96 -25.34
CA ASN A 51 10.01 -2.36 -26.62
C ASN A 51 10.60 -0.97 -26.42
N THR A 52 10.02 -0.19 -25.51
CA THR A 52 10.54 1.14 -25.19
C THR A 52 11.44 1.15 -23.97
N GLN A 53 11.51 0.08 -23.17
CA GLN A 53 12.16 0.01 -21.85
C GLN A 53 11.61 1.06 -20.87
N THR A 54 10.29 1.20 -20.80
CA THR A 54 9.60 2.23 -20.03
C THR A 54 8.60 1.59 -19.09
N TYR A 55 8.65 1.98 -17.82
CA TYR A 55 7.58 1.71 -16.86
C TYR A 55 6.44 2.70 -17.08
N HIS A 56 5.21 2.21 -17.12
CA HIS A 56 4.00 3.03 -17.09
C HIS A 56 3.27 2.76 -15.78
N LEU A 57 2.78 3.82 -15.16
CA LEU A 57 1.96 3.76 -13.95
C LEU A 57 0.87 4.82 -14.09
N PHE A 58 -0.37 4.42 -13.92
CA PHE A 58 -1.50 5.33 -13.91
C PHE A 58 -1.94 5.56 -12.47
N PHE A 59 -2.73 6.60 -12.27
CA PHE A 59 -3.41 6.82 -11.00
C PHE A 59 -4.72 7.57 -11.20
N GLN A 60 -5.68 7.31 -10.33
CA GLN A 60 -6.91 8.10 -10.27
C GLN A 60 -6.58 9.55 -9.92
N HIS A 61 -7.15 10.48 -10.69
CA HIS A 61 -6.91 11.92 -10.56
C HIS A 61 -8.20 12.70 -10.81
N ASN A 62 -8.46 13.72 -9.99
CA ASN A 62 -9.45 14.75 -10.28
C ASN A 62 -8.71 16.04 -10.69
N PRO A 63 -8.70 16.41 -11.98
CA PRO A 63 -7.97 17.58 -12.46
C PRO A 63 -8.64 18.91 -12.13
N GLN A 64 -9.79 18.90 -11.43
CA GLN A 64 -10.58 20.11 -11.15
C GLN A 64 -10.55 20.53 -9.68
N SER A 65 -10.10 19.67 -8.76
CA SER A 65 -10.24 19.91 -7.32
C SER A 65 -9.33 19.05 -6.45
N ASN A 66 -9.02 19.53 -5.23
CA ASN A 66 -8.34 18.76 -4.17
C ASN A 66 -9.26 17.74 -3.47
N ASN A 67 -10.45 17.50 -4.01
CA ASN A 67 -11.42 16.53 -3.49
C ASN A 67 -11.68 15.45 -4.53
N TRP A 68 -12.10 14.28 -4.06
CA TRP A 68 -12.65 13.25 -4.93
C TRP A 68 -13.84 13.79 -5.75
N GLY A 69 -14.00 13.31 -6.99
CA GLY A 69 -15.02 13.81 -7.91
C GLY A 69 -15.05 13.01 -9.21
N THR A 70 -15.16 13.70 -10.35
CA THR A 70 -15.13 13.08 -11.69
C THR A 70 -13.75 12.49 -12.00
N ILE A 71 -13.52 11.27 -11.52
CA ILE A 71 -12.21 10.61 -11.60
C ILE A 71 -11.84 10.27 -13.04
N SER A 72 -10.59 10.58 -13.37
CA SER A 72 -9.88 10.22 -14.59
C SER A 72 -8.59 9.47 -14.25
N TRP A 73 -7.93 8.85 -15.22
CA TRP A 73 -6.57 8.31 -15.04
C TRP A 73 -5.53 9.27 -15.61
N CYS A 74 -4.62 9.71 -14.76
CA CYS A 74 -3.39 10.37 -15.20
C CYS A 74 -2.28 9.32 -15.37
N GLN A 75 -1.38 9.53 -16.33
CA GLN A 75 -0.28 8.63 -16.63
C GLN A 75 1.06 9.21 -16.19
N ALA A 76 1.89 8.37 -15.59
CA ALA A 76 3.30 8.64 -15.34
C ALA A 76 4.17 7.57 -16.01
N THR A 77 5.34 7.97 -16.48
CA THR A 77 6.32 7.08 -17.11
C THR A 77 7.69 7.22 -16.47
N SER A 78 8.44 6.12 -16.38
CA SER A 78 9.77 6.10 -15.77
C SER A 78 10.70 5.10 -16.46
N ARG A 79 12.01 5.31 -16.28
CA ARG A 79 13.07 4.37 -16.69
C ARG A 79 13.66 3.59 -15.53
N ASP A 80 13.43 4.03 -14.30
CA ASP A 80 14.12 3.56 -13.10
C ASP A 80 13.20 3.42 -11.87
N LEU A 81 11.88 3.63 -12.04
CA LEU A 81 10.85 3.66 -10.99
C LEU A 81 11.00 4.80 -9.97
N ILE A 82 12.01 5.67 -10.11
CA ILE A 82 12.32 6.75 -9.17
C ILE A 82 12.01 8.10 -9.80
N ASN A 83 12.49 8.33 -11.02
CA ASN A 83 12.32 9.57 -11.76
C ASN A 83 11.16 9.41 -12.75
N TRP A 84 10.21 10.35 -12.73
CA TRP A 84 8.95 10.24 -13.47
C TRP A 84 8.69 11.43 -14.37
N THR A 85 8.18 11.14 -15.57
CA THR A 85 7.52 12.11 -16.44
C THR A 85 6.01 11.88 -16.36
N ILE A 86 5.27 12.89 -15.93
CA ILE A 86 3.85 12.84 -15.52
C ILE A 86 3.04 13.70 -16.47
N GLN A 87 2.00 13.12 -17.07
CA GLN A 87 1.14 13.81 -18.03
C GLN A 87 0.13 14.72 -17.29
N ASN A 88 0.08 16.02 -17.61
CA ASN A 88 -0.91 16.91 -17.00
C ASN A 88 -2.34 16.65 -17.49
N GLN A 89 -2.48 16.08 -18.70
CA GLN A 89 -3.77 15.69 -19.23
C GLN A 89 -4.05 14.21 -18.91
N PRO A 90 -5.28 13.88 -18.48
CA PRO A 90 -5.64 12.49 -18.24
C PRO A 90 -5.54 11.64 -19.52
N ALA A 91 -4.96 10.45 -19.37
CA ALA A 91 -4.90 9.43 -20.41
C ALA A 91 -6.30 8.83 -20.69
N LEU A 92 -7.08 8.62 -19.63
CA LEU A 92 -8.48 8.19 -19.72
C LEU A 92 -9.34 9.13 -18.89
N LYS A 93 -10.44 9.63 -19.46
CA LYS A 93 -11.38 10.54 -18.79
C LYS A 93 -12.83 10.08 -18.98
N PRO A 94 -13.77 10.50 -18.12
CA PRO A 94 -15.20 10.34 -18.37
C PRO A 94 -15.62 11.07 -19.65
N ASP A 95 -15.92 10.32 -20.70
CA ASP A 95 -16.35 10.89 -21.99
C ASP A 95 -17.32 10.00 -22.77
N GLN A 96 -17.75 8.89 -22.17
CA GLN A 96 -18.78 8.00 -22.73
C GLN A 96 -19.94 7.87 -21.75
N VAL A 97 -21.14 7.53 -22.27
CA VAL A 97 -22.33 7.32 -21.44
C VAL A 97 -22.12 6.25 -20.36
N TYR A 98 -21.30 5.24 -20.66
CA TYR A 98 -21.06 4.13 -19.75
C TYR A 98 -20.06 4.44 -18.62
N ASP A 99 -19.26 5.51 -18.74
CA ASP A 99 -18.26 5.97 -17.76
C ASP A 99 -18.38 7.45 -17.37
N LYS A 100 -19.52 8.09 -17.68
CA LYS A 100 -19.78 9.53 -17.51
C LYS A 100 -19.57 10.06 -16.08
N ASP A 101 -19.64 9.19 -15.07
CA ASP A 101 -19.51 9.56 -13.65
C ASP A 101 -18.13 9.17 -13.07
N GLY A 102 -17.27 8.48 -13.84
CA GLY A 102 -15.91 8.17 -13.41
C GLY A 102 -15.24 7.02 -14.17
N VAL A 103 -13.91 7.14 -14.32
CA VAL A 103 -13.00 6.08 -14.77
C VAL A 103 -12.26 5.55 -13.53
N PHE A 104 -12.83 4.53 -12.89
CA PHE A 104 -12.32 3.94 -11.64
C PHE A 104 -11.14 2.99 -11.88
N THR A 105 -10.59 2.42 -10.82
CA THR A 105 -9.35 1.62 -10.80
C THR A 105 -9.43 0.43 -11.73
N GLY A 106 -8.27 -0.05 -12.15
CA GLY A 106 -8.11 -1.17 -13.07
C GLY A 106 -6.67 -1.59 -13.28
N ALA A 107 -6.47 -2.44 -14.28
CA ALA A 107 -5.22 -3.16 -14.51
C ALA A 107 -4.85 -3.22 -16.00
N ALA A 108 -3.56 -3.41 -16.27
CA ALA A 108 -3.06 -3.72 -17.59
C ALA A 108 -3.20 -5.22 -17.86
N PHE A 109 -3.45 -5.59 -19.11
CA PHE A 109 -3.22 -6.95 -19.56
C PHE A 109 -1.72 -7.24 -19.62
N PRO A 110 -1.28 -8.50 -19.44
CA PRO A 110 0.08 -8.89 -19.74
C PRO A 110 0.52 -8.49 -21.16
N GLU A 111 1.83 -8.32 -21.33
CA GLU A 111 2.44 -7.77 -22.54
C GLU A 111 2.02 -8.50 -23.83
N GLN A 112 1.71 -7.70 -24.86
CA GLN A 112 1.27 -8.17 -26.18
C GLN A 112 2.44 -8.18 -27.16
N ALA A 113 2.45 -9.17 -28.07
CA ALA A 113 3.56 -9.37 -29.00
C ALA A 113 3.73 -8.23 -30.02
N ASP A 114 2.66 -7.51 -30.35
CA ASP A 114 2.67 -6.36 -31.27
C ASP A 114 3.08 -5.04 -30.59
N GLY A 115 3.28 -5.05 -29.26
CA GLY A 115 3.59 -3.87 -28.46
C GLY A 115 2.39 -3.01 -28.09
N THR A 116 1.16 -3.40 -28.47
CA THR A 116 -0.05 -2.73 -28.03
C THR A 116 -0.21 -2.87 -26.52
N ILE A 117 -0.52 -1.77 -25.84
CA ILE A 117 -0.85 -1.77 -24.41
C ILE A 117 -2.37 -1.77 -24.30
N THR A 118 -2.95 -2.73 -23.60
CA THR A 118 -4.40 -2.74 -23.29
C THR A 118 -4.60 -2.73 -21.79
N VAL A 119 -5.53 -1.91 -21.32
CA VAL A 119 -5.96 -1.81 -19.93
C VAL A 119 -7.45 -2.09 -19.81
N ALA A 120 -7.85 -2.69 -18.70
CA ALA A 120 -9.24 -2.78 -18.26
C ALA A 120 -9.45 -1.84 -17.08
N TYR A 121 -10.62 -1.20 -17.03
CA TYR A 121 -10.98 -0.28 -15.96
C TYR A 121 -12.45 -0.41 -15.59
N THR A 122 -12.79 0.06 -14.39
CA THR A 122 -14.17 0.17 -13.96
C THR A 122 -14.80 1.45 -14.52
N ALA A 123 -15.77 1.31 -15.39
CA ALA A 123 -16.54 2.39 -15.98
C ALA A 123 -17.79 2.70 -15.13
N VAL A 124 -17.86 3.91 -14.56
CA VAL A 124 -18.94 4.32 -13.66
C VAL A 124 -19.92 5.25 -14.37
N SER A 125 -21.22 4.94 -14.31
CA SER A 125 -22.27 5.79 -14.89
C SER A 125 -23.37 6.20 -13.92
N GLN A 126 -23.24 5.81 -12.64
CA GLN A 126 -24.15 6.24 -11.59
C GLN A 126 -23.44 6.26 -10.24
N LEU A 127 -23.55 7.40 -9.56
CA LEU A 127 -23.11 7.63 -8.18
C LEU A 127 -24.32 8.02 -7.29
N PRO A 128 -24.22 7.90 -5.95
CA PRO A 128 -23.12 7.33 -5.18
C PRO A 128 -23.08 5.79 -5.23
N ILE A 129 -21.89 5.22 -5.05
CA ILE A 129 -21.68 3.78 -4.85
C ILE A 129 -20.97 3.61 -3.52
N HIS A 130 -21.54 2.78 -2.63
CA HIS A 130 -20.94 2.49 -1.33
C HIS A 130 -21.50 1.18 -0.78
N TYR A 131 -20.68 0.41 -0.06
CA TYR A 131 -21.08 -0.93 0.42
C TYR A 131 -22.30 -0.91 1.37
N THR A 132 -22.55 0.22 2.04
CA THR A 132 -23.72 0.40 2.92
C THR A 132 -25.03 0.73 2.18
N LEU A 133 -24.96 1.12 0.91
CA LEU A 133 -26.11 1.48 0.10
C LEU A 133 -26.59 0.29 -0.74
N PRO A 134 -27.86 0.22 -1.15
CA PRO A 134 -28.32 -0.73 -2.16
C PRO A 134 -27.51 -0.57 -3.45
N TYR A 135 -27.15 -1.70 -4.07
CA TYR A 135 -26.39 -1.69 -5.31
C TYR A 135 -27.27 -1.32 -6.50
N ALA A 136 -26.93 -0.26 -7.22
CA ALA A 136 -27.59 0.10 -8.47
C ALA A 136 -27.00 -0.72 -9.62
N ILE A 137 -27.74 -1.72 -10.13
CA ILE A 137 -27.27 -2.57 -11.23
C ILE A 137 -26.87 -1.72 -12.43
N GLY A 138 -25.64 -1.91 -12.92
CA GLY A 138 -25.07 -1.17 -14.03
C GLY A 138 -24.41 0.16 -13.65
N SER A 139 -24.33 0.50 -12.36
CA SER A 139 -23.53 1.63 -11.88
C SER A 139 -22.05 1.44 -12.24
N GLU A 140 -21.51 0.25 -11.97
CA GLU A 140 -20.14 -0.17 -12.30
C GLU A 140 -20.14 -1.18 -13.45
N LYS A 141 -19.25 -0.98 -14.42
CA LYS A 141 -19.10 -1.80 -15.64
C LYS A 141 -17.62 -2.05 -15.90
N LEU A 142 -17.30 -3.06 -16.70
CA LEU A 142 -15.94 -3.26 -17.20
C LEU A 142 -15.81 -2.65 -18.60
N ALA A 143 -14.78 -1.84 -18.80
CA ALA A 143 -14.43 -1.26 -20.08
C ALA A 143 -12.94 -1.43 -20.36
N LEU A 144 -12.57 -1.41 -21.64
CA LEU A 144 -11.20 -1.55 -22.12
C LEU A 144 -10.73 -0.29 -22.85
N ALA A 145 -9.43 0.01 -22.76
CA ALA A 145 -8.79 0.99 -23.61
C ALA A 145 -7.41 0.49 -24.04
N SER A 146 -6.94 0.93 -25.21
CA SER A 146 -5.66 0.52 -25.75
C SER A 146 -4.84 1.69 -26.28
N SER A 147 -3.52 1.50 -26.26
CA SER A 147 -2.54 2.39 -26.88
C SER A 147 -1.65 1.59 -27.83
N ALA A 148 -1.61 1.99 -29.09
CA ALA A 148 -0.77 1.41 -30.14
C ALA A 148 0.52 2.21 -30.40
N ASP A 149 0.72 3.32 -29.67
CA ASP A 149 1.83 4.25 -29.85
C ASP A 149 2.68 4.39 -28.57
N ASN A 150 2.82 3.28 -27.83
CA ASN A 150 3.60 3.18 -26.59
C ASN A 150 3.10 4.06 -25.45
N GLY A 151 1.79 4.15 -25.27
CA GLY A 151 1.17 4.88 -24.18
C GLY A 151 1.13 6.40 -24.38
N VAL A 152 1.18 6.89 -25.62
CA VAL A 152 1.06 8.32 -25.94
C VAL A 152 -0.40 8.70 -26.13
N THR A 153 -1.16 7.91 -26.89
CA THR A 153 -2.61 8.07 -27.07
C THR A 153 -3.38 6.83 -26.65
N TRP A 154 -4.59 7.05 -26.14
CA TRP A 154 -5.45 6.01 -25.60
C TRP A 154 -6.82 6.04 -26.28
N ILE A 155 -7.25 4.88 -26.78
CA ILE A 155 -8.51 4.71 -27.49
C ILE A 155 -9.38 3.71 -26.71
N LYS A 156 -10.58 4.14 -26.33
CA LYS A 156 -11.57 3.24 -25.71
C LYS A 156 -12.07 2.23 -26.74
N HIS A 157 -12.13 0.97 -26.33
CA HIS A 157 -12.50 -0.13 -27.22
C HIS A 157 -13.95 0.00 -27.72
N ALA A 158 -14.20 -0.32 -29.00
CA ALA A 158 -15.50 -0.14 -29.64
C ALA A 158 -16.61 -1.01 -29.01
N SER A 159 -16.26 -2.18 -28.45
CA SER A 159 -17.20 -3.08 -27.79
C SER A 159 -17.55 -2.68 -26.35
N ASN A 160 -17.08 -1.52 -25.87
CA ASN A 160 -17.34 -1.10 -24.50
C ASN A 160 -18.83 -0.77 -24.25
N PRO A 161 -19.33 -0.99 -23.02
CA PRO A 161 -18.67 -1.74 -21.95
C PRO A 161 -18.67 -3.26 -22.25
N VAL A 162 -17.53 -3.93 -22.04
CA VAL A 162 -17.38 -5.38 -22.30
C VAL A 162 -18.15 -6.23 -21.28
N MET A 163 -18.33 -5.73 -20.05
CA MET A 163 -19.27 -6.30 -19.09
C MET A 163 -20.13 -5.20 -18.47
N ARG A 164 -21.44 -5.45 -18.34
CA ARG A 164 -22.43 -4.45 -17.93
C ARG A 164 -22.71 -4.41 -16.42
N GLY A 165 -22.05 -5.25 -15.62
CA GLY A 165 -22.24 -5.34 -14.18
C GLY A 165 -21.94 -6.74 -13.65
N PRO A 166 -22.27 -7.00 -12.37
CA PRO A 166 -22.01 -8.28 -11.71
C PRO A 166 -22.76 -9.46 -12.35
N PRO A 167 -22.37 -10.71 -12.02
CA PRO A 167 -23.09 -11.90 -12.45
C PRO A 167 -24.59 -11.82 -12.15
N LYS A 168 -25.42 -12.35 -13.06
CA LYS A 168 -26.89 -12.29 -12.93
C LYS A 168 -27.37 -12.96 -11.65
N GLY A 169 -28.33 -12.33 -10.97
CA GLY A 169 -28.94 -12.88 -9.76
C GLY A 169 -28.09 -12.74 -8.49
N MET A 170 -26.96 -12.02 -8.57
CA MET A 170 -26.09 -11.80 -7.42
C MET A 170 -26.26 -10.38 -6.86
N GLU A 171 -26.65 -10.28 -5.61
CA GLU A 171 -26.65 -9.01 -4.89
C GLU A 171 -25.26 -8.72 -4.33
N VAL A 172 -24.63 -7.65 -4.81
CA VAL A 172 -23.26 -7.28 -4.44
C VAL A 172 -23.23 -6.04 -3.53
N THR A 173 -22.13 -5.87 -2.81
CA THR A 173 -21.78 -4.61 -2.12
C THR A 173 -21.09 -3.63 -3.06
N ALA A 174 -20.27 -4.18 -3.96
CA ALA A 174 -19.51 -3.49 -5.00
C ALA A 174 -19.11 -4.50 -6.10
N TRP A 175 -18.76 -4.01 -7.28
CA TRP A 175 -18.20 -4.78 -8.38
C TRP A 175 -17.27 -3.89 -9.21
N ARG A 176 -16.01 -3.76 -8.78
CA ARG A 176 -15.03 -2.83 -9.37
C ARG A 176 -13.58 -3.32 -9.25
N ASP A 177 -12.67 -2.54 -9.79
CA ASP A 177 -11.22 -2.68 -9.70
C ASP A 177 -10.72 -4.01 -10.29
N PRO A 178 -10.83 -4.21 -11.62
CA PRO A 178 -10.32 -5.40 -12.26
C PRO A 178 -8.82 -5.55 -12.05
N TYR A 179 -8.38 -6.76 -11.74
CA TYR A 179 -6.97 -7.16 -11.78
C TYR A 179 -6.78 -8.38 -12.68
N ILE A 180 -5.76 -8.35 -13.54
CA ILE A 180 -5.56 -9.33 -14.61
C ILE A 180 -4.11 -9.80 -14.59
N ASN A 181 -3.90 -11.12 -14.57
CA ASN A 181 -2.58 -11.69 -14.78
C ASN A 181 -2.67 -13.17 -15.17
N TYR A 182 -1.53 -13.76 -15.50
CA TYR A 182 -1.38 -15.22 -15.50
C TYR A 182 -1.42 -15.75 -14.07
N TRP A 183 -2.11 -16.88 -13.88
CA TRP A 183 -2.19 -17.56 -12.60
C TRP A 183 -1.85 -19.04 -12.77
N PRO A 184 -0.57 -19.43 -12.61
CA PRO A 184 -0.12 -20.79 -12.89
C PRO A 184 -0.82 -21.87 -12.05
N ASN A 185 -0.98 -21.65 -10.75
CA ASN A 185 -1.65 -22.60 -9.86
C ASN A 185 -3.14 -22.75 -10.18
N MET A 186 -3.82 -21.65 -10.54
CA MET A 186 -5.20 -21.70 -11.03
C MET A 186 -5.32 -22.45 -12.35
N SER A 187 -4.39 -22.21 -13.29
CA SER A 187 -4.34 -22.94 -14.57
C SER A 187 -4.18 -24.44 -14.35
N LYS A 188 -3.28 -24.83 -13.43
CA LYS A 188 -3.11 -26.22 -13.04
C LYS A 188 -4.39 -26.79 -12.42
N LEU A 189 -5.05 -26.05 -11.53
CA LEU A 189 -6.29 -26.47 -10.87
C LEU A 189 -7.44 -26.70 -11.86
N LEU A 190 -7.57 -25.84 -12.87
CA LEU A 190 -8.61 -25.89 -13.89
C LEU A 190 -8.22 -26.69 -15.14
N ASN A 191 -7.04 -27.32 -15.13
CA ASN A 191 -6.50 -28.06 -16.27
C ASN A 191 -6.43 -27.21 -17.57
N HIS A 192 -6.07 -25.94 -17.44
CA HIS A 192 -5.82 -25.02 -18.53
C HIS A 192 -4.34 -25.07 -18.95
N THR A 193 -4.08 -24.97 -20.25
CA THR A 193 -2.74 -24.74 -20.77
C THR A 193 -2.22 -23.39 -20.27
N PRO A 194 -1.05 -23.32 -19.63
CA PRO A 194 -0.46 -22.05 -19.23
C PRO A 194 -0.27 -21.14 -20.44
N GLN A 195 -0.47 -19.83 -20.26
CA GLN A 195 -0.35 -18.77 -21.28
C GLN A 195 -1.51 -18.65 -22.28
N ASP A 196 -2.34 -19.68 -22.45
CA ASP A 196 -3.57 -19.57 -23.26
C ASP A 196 -4.68 -18.76 -22.55
N TRP A 197 -4.54 -18.59 -21.23
CA TRP A 197 -5.56 -17.98 -20.36
C TRP A 197 -4.96 -16.95 -19.42
N PHE A 198 -5.63 -15.81 -19.32
CA PHE A 198 -5.51 -14.93 -18.16
C PHE A 198 -6.62 -15.23 -17.16
N TYR A 199 -6.39 -14.79 -15.93
CA TYR A 199 -7.42 -14.72 -14.91
C TYR A 199 -7.67 -13.26 -14.57
N GLY A 200 -8.95 -12.89 -14.62
CA GLY A 200 -9.44 -11.60 -14.19
C GLY A 200 -10.14 -11.75 -12.84
N ILE A 201 -9.91 -10.82 -11.94
CA ILE A 201 -10.68 -10.72 -10.70
C ILE A 201 -11.33 -9.35 -10.63
N ILE A 202 -12.54 -9.27 -10.08
CA ILE A 202 -13.23 -8.02 -9.78
C ILE A 202 -13.52 -7.98 -8.27
N SER A 203 -13.16 -6.90 -7.63
CA SER A 203 -13.26 -6.71 -6.18
C SER A 203 -14.67 -6.31 -5.75
N GLY A 204 -15.07 -6.77 -4.56
CA GLY A 204 -16.28 -6.32 -3.91
C GLY A 204 -16.72 -7.24 -2.78
N GLY A 205 -17.97 -7.67 -2.84
CA GLY A 205 -18.56 -8.54 -1.83
C GLY A 205 -19.96 -8.97 -2.21
N ILE A 206 -20.41 -10.06 -1.59
CA ILE A 206 -21.78 -10.56 -1.70
C ILE A 206 -22.56 -10.02 -0.50
N ARG A 207 -23.66 -9.32 -0.79
CA ARG A 207 -24.47 -8.66 0.22
C ARG A 207 -24.99 -9.65 1.25
N GLY A 208 -24.90 -9.27 2.52
CA GLY A 208 -25.32 -10.12 3.65
C GLY A 208 -24.48 -11.37 3.89
N LYS A 209 -23.37 -11.57 3.16
CA LYS A 209 -22.60 -12.83 3.20
C LYS A 209 -21.12 -12.64 3.50
N THR A 210 -20.35 -12.09 2.55
CA THR A 210 -18.87 -12.05 2.65
C THR A 210 -18.30 -10.99 1.72
N PRO A 211 -17.23 -10.27 2.10
CA PRO A 211 -16.36 -9.68 1.09
C PRO A 211 -15.73 -10.80 0.25
N THR A 212 -15.48 -10.55 -1.03
CA THR A 212 -14.84 -11.52 -1.93
C THR A 212 -14.35 -10.82 -3.19
N ILE A 213 -13.62 -11.56 -4.01
CA ILE A 213 -13.43 -11.28 -5.43
C ILE A 213 -14.30 -12.21 -6.29
N PHE A 214 -14.70 -11.70 -7.45
CA PHE A 214 -15.38 -12.44 -8.51
C PHE A 214 -14.34 -12.85 -9.54
N LEU A 215 -14.14 -14.16 -9.71
CA LEU A 215 -13.13 -14.73 -10.60
C LEU A 215 -13.71 -14.94 -12.01
N TYR A 216 -12.90 -14.58 -13.00
CA TYR A 216 -13.16 -14.74 -14.42
C TYR A 216 -11.93 -15.37 -15.09
N GLU A 217 -12.17 -16.16 -16.12
CA GLU A 217 -11.15 -16.48 -17.11
C GLU A 217 -11.30 -15.55 -18.31
N ILE A 218 -10.18 -15.29 -18.98
CA ILE A 218 -10.11 -14.45 -20.17
C ILE A 218 -9.23 -15.17 -21.18
N ASP A 219 -9.75 -15.32 -22.40
CA ASP A 219 -9.01 -15.88 -23.52
C ASP A 219 -7.84 -14.93 -23.87
N ALA A 220 -6.61 -15.46 -23.92
CA ALA A 220 -5.43 -14.66 -24.25
C ALA A 220 -5.41 -14.15 -25.71
N THR A 221 -6.38 -14.55 -26.53
CA THR A 221 -6.60 -14.09 -27.91
C THR A 221 -7.79 -13.15 -28.07
N ASP A 222 -8.67 -13.03 -27.07
CA ASP A 222 -9.82 -12.11 -27.06
C ASP A 222 -10.02 -11.50 -25.67
N TYR A 223 -9.44 -10.31 -25.47
CA TYR A 223 -9.49 -9.57 -24.20
C TYR A 223 -10.89 -9.06 -23.83
N THR A 224 -11.86 -9.14 -24.76
CA THR A 224 -13.24 -8.74 -24.52
C THR A 224 -14.08 -9.86 -23.91
N ASN A 225 -13.63 -11.11 -24.01
CA ASN A 225 -14.38 -12.28 -23.58
C ASN A 225 -14.04 -12.68 -22.14
N TRP A 226 -14.81 -12.17 -21.18
CA TRP A 226 -14.68 -12.48 -19.76
C TRP A 226 -15.74 -13.51 -19.34
N ARG A 227 -15.33 -14.74 -19.06
CA ARG A 227 -16.24 -15.79 -18.59
C ARG A 227 -16.17 -15.88 -17.07
N TYR A 228 -17.28 -15.57 -16.42
CA TYR A 228 -17.42 -15.70 -14.97
C TYR A 228 -17.27 -17.16 -14.53
N ILE A 229 -16.51 -17.39 -13.46
CA ILE A 229 -16.31 -18.71 -12.86
C ILE A 229 -17.04 -18.79 -11.51
N SER A 230 -16.60 -18.04 -10.51
CA SER A 230 -17.09 -18.17 -9.13
C SER A 230 -16.69 -16.97 -8.26
N PRO A 231 -17.31 -16.75 -7.08
CA PRO A 231 -16.64 -16.00 -6.03
C PRO A 231 -15.51 -16.86 -5.46
N LEU A 232 -14.33 -16.28 -5.23
CA LEU A 232 -13.15 -17.09 -4.89
C LEU A 232 -13.14 -17.54 -3.42
N ILE A 233 -13.59 -16.71 -2.48
CA ILE A 233 -13.44 -16.98 -1.04
C ILE A 233 -14.67 -16.51 -0.26
N ASP A 234 -14.99 -17.24 0.80
CA ASP A 234 -16.07 -16.92 1.74
C ASP A 234 -15.48 -16.94 3.15
N LEU A 235 -15.28 -15.75 3.71
CA LEU A 235 -14.75 -15.55 5.07
C LEU A 235 -15.86 -15.26 6.07
N GLY A 236 -17.04 -14.83 5.60
CA GLY A 236 -18.00 -14.10 6.41
C GLY A 236 -17.59 -12.64 6.64
N PHE A 237 -18.52 -11.85 7.18
CA PHE A 237 -18.26 -10.45 7.52
C PHE A 237 -17.38 -10.31 8.76
N ASN A 238 -16.51 -9.30 8.69
CA ASN A 238 -15.60 -8.93 9.77
C ASN A 238 -14.80 -10.11 10.33
N PHE A 239 -14.41 -11.04 9.46
CA PHE A 239 -13.53 -12.13 9.83
C PHE A 239 -12.22 -11.57 10.38
N ASN A 240 -11.97 -11.83 11.66
CA ASN A 240 -10.84 -11.27 12.42
C ASN A 240 -10.25 -12.35 13.34
N PRO A 241 -9.40 -13.25 12.81
CA PRO A 241 -8.99 -14.45 13.53
C PRO A 241 -7.99 -14.17 14.67
N SER A 242 -7.24 -13.07 14.61
CA SER A 242 -6.31 -12.66 15.68
C SER A 242 -5.82 -11.22 15.49
N ARG A 243 -5.19 -10.64 16.52
CA ARG A 243 -4.54 -9.32 16.43
C ARG A 243 -3.51 -9.21 15.31
N TRP A 244 -2.83 -10.31 14.97
CA TRP A 244 -1.77 -10.38 13.95
C TRP A 244 -2.31 -10.31 12.53
N VAL A 245 -3.51 -10.85 12.34
CA VAL A 245 -4.17 -10.92 11.03
C VAL A 245 -5.08 -9.71 10.83
N GLY A 246 -5.89 -9.35 11.83
CA GLY A 246 -6.86 -8.26 11.81
C GLY A 246 -8.13 -8.55 11.00
N ASP A 247 -8.99 -7.54 10.92
CA ASP A 247 -10.33 -7.59 10.32
C ASP A 247 -10.29 -7.45 8.79
N PHE A 248 -11.00 -8.33 8.06
CA PHE A 248 -11.15 -8.31 6.59
C PHE A 248 -12.39 -7.55 6.08
N GLY A 249 -13.12 -6.87 6.96
CA GLY A 249 -14.21 -5.96 6.62
C GLY A 249 -15.43 -6.64 6.02
N VAL A 250 -16.16 -5.89 5.20
CA VAL A 250 -17.42 -6.31 4.57
C VAL A 250 -17.43 -6.11 3.05
N ASN A 251 -16.47 -5.36 2.52
CA ASN A 251 -16.28 -5.12 1.09
C ASN A 251 -14.78 -5.03 0.77
N TRP A 252 -14.35 -5.57 -0.37
CA TRP A 252 -12.97 -5.46 -0.84
C TRP A 252 -12.85 -4.54 -2.05
N GLU A 253 -11.69 -3.89 -2.14
CA GLU A 253 -11.31 -2.96 -3.20
C GLU A 253 -9.88 -3.26 -3.67
N VAL A 254 -9.59 -2.96 -4.93
CA VAL A 254 -8.24 -3.06 -5.54
C VAL A 254 -7.53 -4.37 -5.16
N THR A 255 -8.21 -5.51 -5.28
CA THR A 255 -7.61 -6.80 -4.96
C THR A 255 -6.66 -7.22 -6.07
N ASN A 256 -5.48 -7.71 -5.73
CA ASN A 256 -4.53 -8.32 -6.67
C ASN A 256 -4.21 -9.75 -6.21
N PHE A 257 -3.82 -10.62 -7.16
CA PHE A 257 -3.33 -11.97 -6.85
C PHE A 257 -1.87 -12.14 -7.28
N HIS A 258 -1.10 -12.85 -6.46
CA HIS A 258 0.34 -13.03 -6.59
C HIS A 258 0.73 -14.49 -6.31
N PRO A 259 1.05 -15.28 -7.34
CA PRO A 259 1.71 -16.56 -7.16
C PRO A 259 3.19 -16.33 -6.82
N LEU A 260 3.51 -16.11 -5.55
CA LEU A 260 4.88 -15.86 -5.08
C LEU A 260 5.61 -17.17 -4.87
N THR A 261 6.89 -17.23 -5.24
CA THR A 261 7.74 -18.41 -5.02
C THR A 261 8.78 -18.08 -3.95
N SER A 262 8.87 -18.93 -2.93
CA SER A 262 9.87 -18.81 -1.87
C SER A 262 11.25 -19.22 -2.36
N VAL A 263 12.27 -18.94 -1.56
CA VAL A 263 13.66 -19.38 -1.82
C VAL A 263 13.80 -20.91 -1.90
N ASP A 264 12.80 -21.66 -1.43
CA ASP A 264 12.78 -23.12 -1.42
C ASP A 264 11.97 -23.73 -2.58
N GLY A 265 11.39 -22.89 -3.44
CA GLY A 265 10.50 -23.33 -4.51
C GLY A 265 9.05 -23.54 -4.10
N GLU A 266 8.70 -23.38 -2.82
CA GLU A 266 7.30 -23.39 -2.37
C GLU A 266 6.56 -22.17 -2.90
N VAL A 267 5.38 -22.38 -3.48
CA VAL A 267 4.55 -21.31 -4.06
C VAL A 267 3.41 -20.98 -3.11
N MET A 268 3.20 -19.69 -2.83
CA MET A 268 2.05 -19.18 -2.09
C MET A 268 1.21 -18.28 -3.01
N ASP A 269 -0.07 -18.61 -3.16
CA ASP A 269 -1.04 -17.75 -3.84
C ASP A 269 -1.50 -16.67 -2.85
N VAL A 270 -0.93 -15.48 -2.96
CA VAL A 270 -1.22 -14.35 -2.07
C VAL A 270 -2.22 -13.41 -2.72
N LEU A 271 -3.24 -13.01 -1.97
CA LEU A 271 -4.09 -11.88 -2.32
C LEU A 271 -3.63 -10.66 -1.50
N ILE A 272 -3.58 -9.48 -2.12
CA ILE A 272 -3.53 -8.17 -1.43
C ILE A 272 -4.80 -7.40 -1.75
N MET A 273 -5.38 -6.68 -0.79
CA MET A 273 -6.68 -6.00 -0.99
C MET A 273 -6.84 -4.80 -0.05
N GLY A 274 -7.52 -3.76 -0.52
CA GLY A 274 -8.18 -2.80 0.35
C GLY A 274 -9.43 -3.43 0.96
N VAL A 275 -9.67 -3.22 2.24
CA VAL A 275 -10.89 -3.68 2.92
C VAL A 275 -11.63 -2.50 3.53
N GLU A 276 -12.93 -2.44 3.31
CA GLU A 276 -13.83 -1.43 3.86
C GLU A 276 -14.75 -2.01 4.95
N GLY A 277 -15.19 -1.17 5.88
CA GLY A 277 -16.14 -1.54 6.92
C GLY A 277 -15.53 -2.41 8.02
N ILE A 278 -14.25 -2.19 8.32
CA ILE A 278 -13.63 -2.79 9.51
C ILE A 278 -14.28 -2.24 10.78
N LEU A 279 -14.42 -3.09 11.80
CA LEU A 279 -14.98 -2.66 13.06
C LEU A 279 -13.98 -1.73 13.80
N PRO A 280 -14.43 -0.59 14.34
CA PRO A 280 -13.57 0.32 15.08
C PRO A 280 -13.02 -0.37 16.33
N THR A 281 -11.71 -0.20 16.57
CA THR A 281 -11.11 -0.51 17.88
C THR A 281 -11.43 0.61 18.88
N ILE A 282 -11.39 0.34 20.19
CA ILE A 282 -11.64 1.34 21.24
C ILE A 282 -10.79 2.63 21.04
N SER A 283 -9.56 2.50 20.52
CA SER A 283 -8.65 3.60 20.21
C SER A 283 -9.07 4.46 19.01
N SER A 284 -9.90 3.94 18.10
CA SER A 284 -10.35 4.66 16.90
C SER A 284 -11.48 5.66 17.17
N LEU A 285 -12.20 5.51 18.28
CA LEU A 285 -13.25 6.45 18.68
C LEU A 285 -12.63 7.82 18.98
N SER A 286 -13.01 8.84 18.22
CA SER A 286 -12.60 10.22 18.47
C SER A 286 -13.81 11.08 18.83
N SER A 287 -13.68 11.82 19.92
CA SER A 287 -14.51 12.98 20.22
C SER A 287 -13.61 14.22 20.13
N GLY A 288 -13.75 15.04 19.08
CA GLY A 288 -12.94 16.25 18.93
C GLY A 288 -13.03 16.91 17.56
N LYS A 289 -12.24 17.98 17.37
CA LYS A 289 -12.14 18.76 16.11
C LYS A 289 -11.16 18.15 15.08
N ARG A 290 -10.44 17.09 15.43
CA ARG A 290 -9.46 16.45 14.53
C ARG A 290 -10.17 15.58 13.50
N PRO A 291 -9.66 15.49 12.27
CA PRO A 291 -10.22 14.57 11.28
C PRO A 291 -10.07 13.11 11.73
N THR A 292 -10.95 12.25 11.24
CA THR A 292 -10.94 10.80 11.49
C THR A 292 -10.75 10.05 10.20
N ARG A 293 -9.90 9.02 10.21
CA ARG A 293 -9.73 8.14 9.06
C ARG A 293 -10.99 7.31 8.81
N PRO A 294 -11.34 7.04 7.54
CA PRO A 294 -12.36 6.06 7.21
C PRO A 294 -12.04 4.67 7.80
N SER A 295 -13.08 3.89 8.09
CA SER A 295 -12.95 2.49 8.55
C SER A 295 -12.51 1.57 7.40
N ARG A 296 -11.21 1.59 7.10
CA ARG A 296 -10.59 0.77 6.06
C ARG A 296 -9.17 0.34 6.44
N ALA A 297 -8.65 -0.70 5.77
CA ALA A 297 -7.27 -1.15 5.94
C ALA A 297 -6.73 -1.81 4.66
N GLN A 298 -5.41 -1.84 4.49
CA GLN A 298 -4.78 -2.64 3.44
C GLN A 298 -4.36 -4.00 3.99
N LYS A 299 -4.91 -5.08 3.45
CA LYS A 299 -4.73 -6.45 3.93
C LYS A 299 -4.05 -7.34 2.90
N TRP A 300 -3.59 -8.49 3.37
CA TRP A 300 -3.21 -9.61 2.55
C TRP A 300 -3.70 -10.92 3.17
N LEU A 301 -3.92 -11.94 2.35
CA LEU A 301 -4.19 -13.30 2.81
C LEU A 301 -3.62 -14.31 1.82
N THR A 302 -3.51 -15.56 2.26
CA THR A 302 -3.12 -16.68 1.42
C THR A 302 -3.75 -17.97 1.91
N GLY A 303 -3.81 -18.95 1.02
CA GLY A 303 -4.07 -20.33 1.35
C GLY A 303 -4.34 -21.16 0.09
N PRO A 304 -4.65 -22.45 0.25
CA PRO A 304 -4.70 -23.38 -0.86
C PRO A 304 -5.88 -23.08 -1.79
N LEU A 305 -5.60 -23.21 -3.09
CA LEU A 305 -6.62 -23.29 -4.13
C LEU A 305 -7.13 -24.72 -4.24
N GLN A 306 -8.45 -24.89 -4.28
CA GLN A 306 -9.10 -26.20 -4.40
C GLN A 306 -10.41 -26.08 -5.19
N LEU A 307 -10.86 -27.17 -5.79
CA LEU A 307 -12.22 -27.26 -6.35
C LEU A 307 -13.23 -27.49 -5.22
N ASP A 308 -14.37 -26.83 -5.33
CA ASP A 308 -15.55 -27.09 -4.49
C ASP A 308 -16.41 -28.22 -5.10
N SER A 309 -17.48 -28.59 -4.42
CA SER A 309 -18.40 -29.67 -4.84
C SER A 309 -19.08 -29.46 -6.21
N ASP A 310 -19.10 -28.23 -6.72
CA ASP A 310 -19.63 -27.84 -8.03
C ASP A 310 -18.52 -27.65 -9.08
N ASP A 311 -17.32 -28.17 -8.81
CA ASP A 311 -16.10 -28.00 -9.62
C ASP A 311 -15.65 -26.54 -9.77
N SER A 312 -16.20 -25.61 -8.99
CA SER A 312 -15.73 -24.22 -8.99
C SER A 312 -14.46 -24.05 -8.15
N PRO A 313 -13.45 -23.31 -8.62
CA PRO A 313 -12.26 -23.03 -7.84
C PRO A 313 -12.59 -22.11 -6.66
N LYS A 314 -12.00 -22.42 -5.51
CA LYS A 314 -12.07 -21.65 -4.25
C LYS A 314 -10.68 -21.52 -3.65
N MET A 315 -10.47 -20.45 -2.90
CA MET A 315 -9.36 -20.31 -1.97
C MET A 315 -9.86 -20.56 -0.55
N LYS A 316 -9.11 -21.34 0.25
CA LYS A 316 -9.30 -21.42 1.70
C LYS A 316 -8.33 -20.49 2.40
N PHE A 317 -8.76 -19.85 3.47
CA PHE A 317 -7.88 -19.05 4.32
C PHE A 317 -6.93 -19.97 5.10
N SER A 318 -5.61 -19.75 4.96
CA SER A 318 -4.57 -20.34 5.81
C SER A 318 -4.04 -19.31 6.81
N THR A 319 -3.55 -18.19 6.29
CA THR A 319 -2.95 -17.10 7.05
C THR A 319 -3.17 -15.77 6.31
N GLY A 320 -2.87 -14.66 6.99
CA GLY A 320 -2.97 -13.33 6.41
C GLY A 320 -2.46 -12.26 7.35
N GLY A 321 -2.60 -11.01 6.94
CA GLY A 321 -2.11 -9.89 7.72
C GLY A 321 -2.52 -8.56 7.14
N THR A 322 -1.91 -7.53 7.70
CA THR A 322 -1.99 -6.16 7.19
C THR A 322 -0.77 -5.90 6.33
N LEU A 323 -0.96 -5.37 5.12
CA LEU A 323 0.15 -5.03 4.22
C LEU A 323 0.85 -3.74 4.69
N ASP A 324 0.07 -2.80 5.21
CA ASP A 324 0.56 -1.56 5.82
C ASP A 324 -0.43 -1.10 6.91
N HIS A 325 0.07 -0.82 8.10
CA HIS A 325 -0.75 -0.52 9.28
C HIS A 325 -1.15 0.96 9.42
N GLY A 326 -0.69 1.83 8.52
CA GLY A 326 -0.95 3.26 8.59
C GLY A 326 -1.94 3.76 7.55
N CYS A 327 -1.66 4.91 6.93
CA CYS A 327 -2.55 5.61 6.01
C CYS A 327 -2.37 5.21 4.52
N PHE A 328 -1.88 3.99 4.29
CA PHE A 328 -1.68 3.37 2.98
C PHE A 328 -2.90 2.53 2.58
N TYR A 329 -3.39 2.69 1.35
CA TYR A 329 -4.56 1.98 0.86
C TYR A 329 -4.50 1.74 -0.67
N ALA A 330 -5.46 0.99 -1.20
CA ALA A 330 -5.63 0.77 -2.64
C ALA A 330 -4.37 0.23 -3.35
N ALA A 331 -3.68 -0.74 -2.74
CA ALA A 331 -2.45 -1.27 -3.32
C ALA A 331 -2.71 -1.92 -4.69
N ASN A 332 -1.96 -1.48 -5.70
CA ASN A 332 -1.96 -2.09 -7.02
C ASN A 332 -0.53 -2.45 -7.42
N SER A 333 -0.37 -3.43 -8.30
CA SER A 333 0.92 -4.04 -8.53
C SER A 333 1.04 -4.70 -9.90
N PHE A 334 2.26 -4.99 -10.31
CA PHE A 334 2.54 -5.78 -11.49
C PHE A 334 3.75 -6.66 -11.26
N ARG A 335 3.88 -7.68 -12.11
CA ARG A 335 5.11 -8.47 -12.16
C ARG A 335 6.10 -7.74 -13.06
N ASP A 336 7.15 -7.20 -12.47
CA ASP A 336 8.22 -6.58 -13.21
C ASP A 336 9.00 -7.67 -13.98
N PRO A 337 9.02 -7.64 -15.32
CA PRO A 337 9.75 -8.63 -16.09
C PRO A 337 11.28 -8.46 -16.00
N ALA A 338 11.79 -7.30 -15.57
CA ALA A 338 13.22 -7.06 -15.43
C ALA A 338 13.80 -7.75 -14.18
N SER A 339 13.16 -7.57 -13.02
CA SER A 339 13.55 -8.24 -11.76
C SER A 339 12.91 -9.62 -11.58
N GLY A 340 11.75 -9.85 -12.17
CA GLY A 340 10.89 -11.02 -11.91
C GLY A 340 10.06 -10.89 -10.63
N ASP A 341 10.18 -9.77 -9.90
CA ASP A 341 9.48 -9.49 -8.66
C ASP A 341 8.10 -8.89 -8.90
N PHE A 342 7.22 -8.97 -7.89
CA PHE A 342 6.01 -8.17 -7.87
C PHE A 342 6.30 -6.83 -7.20
N ILE A 343 6.12 -5.74 -7.96
CA ILE A 343 6.29 -4.38 -7.45
C ILE A 343 4.91 -3.78 -7.21
N THR A 344 4.70 -3.24 -6.02
CA THR A 344 3.44 -2.63 -5.60
C THR A 344 3.62 -1.18 -5.17
N TRP A 345 2.58 -0.40 -5.41
CA TRP A 345 2.36 0.93 -4.88
C TRP A 345 1.00 0.97 -4.19
N GLY A 346 0.84 1.80 -3.18
CA GLY A 346 -0.46 2.17 -2.63
C GLY A 346 -0.63 3.68 -2.57
N TRP A 347 -1.86 4.12 -2.35
CA TRP A 347 -2.18 5.50 -2.07
C TRP A 347 -1.90 5.85 -0.61
N ILE A 348 -1.07 6.87 -0.38
CA ILE A 348 -0.87 7.49 0.92
C ILE A 348 -1.82 8.68 1.04
N THR A 349 -2.81 8.52 1.91
CA THR A 349 -3.95 9.44 2.04
C THR A 349 -3.58 10.76 2.71
N GLU A 350 -4.47 11.75 2.60
CA GLU A 350 -4.46 13.01 3.37
C GLU A 350 -5.52 13.01 4.48
N ASP A 351 -6.01 11.83 4.90
CA ASP A 351 -7.13 11.69 5.84
C ASP A 351 -6.84 12.32 7.23
N ASP A 352 -5.57 12.54 7.53
CA ASP A 352 -5.12 13.18 8.78
C ASP A 352 -5.12 14.72 8.72
N LEU A 353 -5.35 15.30 7.55
CA LEU A 353 -5.33 16.74 7.32
C LEU A 353 -6.77 17.27 7.18
N PRO A 354 -7.19 18.28 7.98
CA PRO A 354 -8.52 18.85 7.85
C PRO A 354 -8.70 19.55 6.50
N ASP A 355 -9.94 19.56 5.99
CA ASP A 355 -10.28 20.11 4.67
C ASP A 355 -9.76 21.53 4.44
N SER A 356 -9.83 22.41 5.45
CA SER A 356 -9.33 23.79 5.33
C SER A 356 -7.83 23.87 5.05
N LEU A 357 -7.02 22.95 5.60
CA LEU A 357 -5.59 22.87 5.33
C LEU A 357 -5.30 22.13 4.00
N ARG A 358 -6.10 21.11 3.67
CA ARG A 358 -6.00 20.38 2.39
C ARG A 358 -6.33 21.28 1.20
N GLU A 359 -7.32 22.15 1.32
CA GLU A 359 -7.71 23.09 0.27
C GLU A 359 -6.61 24.11 -0.02
N ILE A 360 -6.02 24.70 1.02
CA ILE A 360 -4.97 25.72 0.85
C ILE A 360 -3.63 25.14 0.39
N GLN A 361 -3.33 23.84 0.61
CA GLN A 361 -2.08 23.27 0.08
C GLN A 361 -2.16 22.99 -1.43
N GLY A 362 -3.35 22.89 -2.02
CA GLY A 362 -3.50 22.78 -3.48
C GLY A 362 -3.25 21.38 -4.07
N TRP A 363 -3.11 20.35 -3.23
CA TRP A 363 -2.93 18.96 -3.64
C TRP A 363 -3.44 17.98 -2.56
N SER A 364 -3.73 16.75 -2.96
CA SER A 364 -4.12 15.70 -2.03
C SER A 364 -3.71 14.31 -2.53
N GLY A 365 -2.97 13.59 -1.68
CA GLY A 365 -2.53 12.22 -1.93
C GLY A 365 -1.21 12.14 -2.68
N CYS A 366 -0.50 11.03 -2.46
CA CYS A 366 0.64 10.61 -3.27
C CYS A 366 0.65 9.07 -3.32
N LEU A 367 1.39 8.49 -4.26
CA LEU A 367 1.70 7.06 -4.21
C LEU A 367 2.85 6.81 -3.24
N SER A 368 2.83 5.66 -2.59
CA SER A 368 3.91 5.17 -1.74
C SER A 368 5.21 4.98 -2.51
N LEU A 369 6.29 4.69 -1.79
CA LEU A 369 7.46 4.07 -2.36
C LEU A 369 7.08 2.79 -3.13
N PRO A 370 7.76 2.48 -4.25
CA PRO A 370 7.69 1.16 -4.85
C PRO A 370 8.21 0.10 -3.87
N ARG A 371 7.40 -0.93 -3.63
CA ARG A 371 7.73 -2.04 -2.72
C ARG A 371 7.76 -3.34 -3.49
N ARG A 372 8.78 -4.16 -3.20
CA ARG A 372 8.86 -5.55 -3.62
C ARG A 372 8.07 -6.44 -2.67
N LEU A 373 7.25 -7.32 -3.22
CA LEU A 373 6.58 -8.41 -2.50
C LEU A 373 7.34 -9.72 -2.71
N PHE A 374 7.57 -10.47 -1.63
CA PHE A 374 8.25 -11.77 -1.65
C PHE A 374 7.78 -12.68 -0.51
N ILE A 375 8.14 -13.97 -0.53
CA ILE A 375 7.91 -14.84 0.63
C ILE A 375 9.13 -14.77 1.55
N GLN A 376 8.96 -14.22 2.75
CA GLN A 376 9.99 -14.28 3.77
C GLN A 376 9.96 -15.66 4.43
N THR A 377 11.08 -16.38 4.39
CA THR A 377 11.24 -17.70 5.02
C THR A 377 12.22 -17.60 6.18
N LEU A 378 11.75 -17.95 7.39
CA LEU A 378 12.53 -17.97 8.62
C LEU A 378 12.70 -19.43 9.06
N ARG A 379 13.94 -19.91 9.18
CA ARG A 379 14.25 -21.33 9.44
C ARG A 379 14.78 -21.54 10.85
N ASN A 380 14.64 -22.75 11.38
CA ASN A 380 15.15 -23.10 12.71
C ASN A 380 14.58 -22.19 13.82
N VAL A 381 13.34 -21.73 13.68
CA VAL A 381 12.68 -20.90 14.71
C VAL A 381 12.27 -21.79 15.88
N VAL A 382 12.71 -21.44 17.08
CA VAL A 382 12.37 -22.17 18.32
C VAL A 382 11.15 -21.54 18.99
N ARG A 383 11.13 -20.21 19.07
CA ARG A 383 10.12 -19.43 19.80
C ARG A 383 10.09 -17.98 19.30
N SER A 384 8.96 -17.32 19.51
CA SER A 384 8.81 -15.86 19.48
C SER A 384 9.16 -15.24 20.82
N ARG A 385 9.22 -13.91 20.86
CA ARG A 385 9.65 -13.15 22.04
C ARG A 385 8.73 -13.34 23.26
N ALA A 386 7.41 -13.20 23.07
CA ALA A 386 6.44 -13.29 24.17
C ALA A 386 5.25 -14.21 23.85
N SER A 387 4.60 -14.05 22.69
CA SER A 387 3.44 -14.87 22.34
C SER A 387 3.84 -16.30 21.99
N PRO A 388 2.99 -17.31 22.21
CA PRO A 388 3.19 -18.65 21.63
C PRO A 388 3.16 -18.60 20.09
N LEU A 389 4.06 -19.33 19.41
CA LEU A 389 4.14 -19.36 17.93
C LEU A 389 2.79 -19.66 17.26
N ARG A 390 1.98 -20.55 17.85
CA ARG A 390 0.65 -20.94 17.33
C ARG A 390 -0.39 -19.81 17.34
N GLU A 391 -0.17 -18.76 18.12
CA GLU A 391 -1.07 -17.61 18.24
C GLU A 391 -0.70 -16.48 17.26
N ILE A 392 0.49 -16.56 16.66
CA ILE A 392 0.99 -15.59 15.68
C ILE A 392 0.42 -15.94 14.30
N GLY A 393 -0.80 -15.46 14.05
CA GLY A 393 -1.63 -15.89 12.92
C GLY A 393 -1.20 -15.39 11.54
N ASN A 394 -0.17 -14.53 11.44
CA ASN A 394 0.34 -13.97 10.16
C ASN A 394 1.55 -14.73 9.59
N PHE A 395 1.77 -15.97 10.02
CA PHE A 395 2.75 -16.90 9.44
C PHE A 395 2.13 -18.27 9.20
N GLU A 396 2.58 -18.95 8.15
CA GLU A 396 2.50 -20.40 8.07
C GLU A 396 3.67 -21.02 8.81
N ALA A 397 3.41 -21.98 9.70
CA ALA A 397 4.43 -22.64 10.50
C ALA A 397 4.50 -24.13 10.16
N THR A 398 5.67 -24.59 9.73
CA THR A 398 5.94 -26.02 9.48
C THR A 398 6.98 -26.51 10.47
N LYS A 399 6.66 -27.58 11.21
CA LYS A 399 7.59 -28.18 12.17
C LYS A 399 8.69 -28.97 11.46
N GLU A 400 9.93 -28.73 11.84
CA GLU A 400 11.13 -29.39 11.32
C GLU A 400 11.47 -30.66 12.13
N LYS A 401 12.33 -31.52 11.56
CA LYS A 401 12.72 -32.79 12.20
C LYS A 401 13.44 -32.62 13.54
N ASN A 402 14.18 -31.52 13.70
CA ASN A 402 14.89 -31.15 14.93
C ASN A 402 13.95 -30.56 16.01
N GLY A 403 12.65 -30.40 15.71
CA GLY A 403 11.66 -29.83 16.63
C GLY A 403 11.46 -28.32 16.52
N ALA A 404 12.34 -27.61 15.81
CA ALA A 404 12.18 -26.20 15.46
C ALA A 404 11.12 -26.02 14.36
N TYR A 405 10.91 -24.79 13.89
CA TYR A 405 9.92 -24.45 12.87
C TYR A 405 10.56 -23.66 11.72
N THR A 406 10.10 -23.96 10.50
CA THR A 406 10.20 -23.04 9.36
C THR A 406 8.91 -22.21 9.32
N LEU A 407 9.04 -20.89 9.37
CA LEU A 407 7.94 -19.94 9.23
C LEU A 407 7.97 -19.26 7.87
N ARG A 408 6.81 -19.05 7.26
CA ARG A 408 6.65 -18.29 6.00
C ARG A 408 5.58 -17.21 6.14
N THR A 409 5.87 -16.03 5.61
CA THR A 409 4.93 -14.89 5.59
C THR A 409 5.17 -14.02 4.35
N LEU A 410 4.27 -13.07 4.11
CA LEU A 410 4.48 -12.03 3.09
C LEU A 410 5.58 -11.07 3.57
N GLY A 411 6.69 -11.07 2.85
CA GLY A 411 7.74 -10.08 2.96
C GLY A 411 7.44 -8.86 2.08
N VAL A 412 7.74 -7.68 2.62
CA VAL A 412 7.60 -6.40 1.95
C VAL A 412 8.84 -5.56 2.23
N GLU A 413 9.51 -5.11 1.17
CA GLU A 413 10.65 -4.20 1.29
C GLU A 413 10.63 -3.14 0.17
N PRO A 414 11.13 -1.93 0.42
CA PRO A 414 11.28 -0.92 -0.62
C PRO A 414 12.32 -1.38 -1.65
N ILE A 415 12.12 -1.04 -2.93
CA ILE A 415 13.05 -1.45 -3.99
C ILE A 415 14.45 -0.87 -3.78
N SER A 416 15.46 -1.57 -4.30
CA SER A 416 16.87 -1.21 -4.11
C SER A 416 17.29 0.08 -4.81
N GLU A 417 16.57 0.45 -5.86
CA GLU A 417 16.80 1.56 -6.77
C GLU A 417 16.66 2.92 -6.06
N LEU A 418 15.91 2.96 -4.94
CA LEU A 418 15.80 4.14 -4.08
C LEU A 418 17.15 4.61 -3.52
N GLN A 419 18.16 3.74 -3.49
CA GLN A 419 19.53 4.12 -3.11
C GLN A 419 20.13 5.17 -4.05
N SER A 420 19.62 5.30 -5.28
CA SER A 420 20.02 6.36 -6.23
C SER A 420 19.71 7.76 -5.72
N LEU A 421 18.78 7.92 -4.77
CA LEU A 421 18.46 9.21 -4.14
C LEU A 421 19.46 9.59 -3.05
N ARG A 422 20.35 8.69 -2.60
CA ARG A 422 21.28 8.99 -1.51
C ARG A 422 22.30 10.04 -1.95
N SER A 423 22.37 11.13 -1.18
CA SER A 423 23.40 12.15 -1.36
C SER A 423 24.76 11.58 -0.95
N ILE A 424 25.74 11.59 -1.87
CA ILE A 424 27.08 11.00 -1.66
C ILE A 424 27.81 11.68 -0.49
N SER A 425 27.57 12.97 -0.26
CA SER A 425 28.30 13.78 0.72
C SER A 425 27.68 13.81 2.12
N ASN A 426 26.50 13.21 2.33
CA ASN A 426 25.70 13.38 3.54
C ASN A 426 25.21 12.04 4.10
N HIS A 427 26.16 11.24 4.58
CA HIS A 427 25.93 9.97 5.26
C HIS A 427 26.49 10.03 6.69
N PHE A 428 25.63 9.76 7.66
CA PHE A 428 25.94 9.75 9.09
C PHE A 428 25.81 8.33 9.62
N ILE A 429 26.74 7.90 10.48
CA ILE A 429 26.82 6.51 10.91
C ILE A 429 27.23 6.37 12.37
N ILE A 430 26.57 5.45 13.07
CA ILE A 430 27.10 4.78 14.26
C ILE A 430 27.42 3.35 13.84
N ALA A 431 28.71 3.02 13.75
CA ALA A 431 29.20 1.71 13.33
C ALA A 431 29.65 0.83 14.51
N ALA A 432 29.69 1.38 15.72
CA ALA A 432 30.12 0.67 16.92
C ALA A 432 28.91 0.12 17.68
N CYS A 433 29.04 -1.13 18.15
CA CYS A 433 28.07 -1.72 19.06
C CYS A 433 28.01 -0.91 20.36
N THR A 434 26.88 -0.25 20.61
CA THR A 434 26.73 0.70 21.71
C THR A 434 25.62 0.23 22.65
N ALA A 435 25.92 0.14 23.94
CA ALA A 435 24.93 -0.24 24.95
C ALA A 435 23.88 0.88 25.12
N LEU A 436 22.61 0.50 25.05
CA LEU A 436 21.48 1.39 25.28
C LEU A 436 21.16 1.43 26.77
N ARG A 437 21.06 2.63 27.34
CA ARG A 437 20.82 2.81 28.78
C ARG A 437 19.65 3.76 29.01
N SER A 438 18.81 3.41 29.97
CA SER A 438 17.77 4.32 30.46
C SER A 438 18.42 5.62 30.97
N GLY A 439 17.86 6.77 30.56
CA GLY A 439 18.35 8.10 30.92
C GLY A 439 19.62 8.58 30.20
N ASN A 440 20.26 7.76 29.35
CA ASN A 440 21.42 8.16 28.55
C ASN A 440 21.26 7.70 27.09
N PRO A 441 20.49 8.45 26.27
CA PRO A 441 20.23 8.08 24.89
C PRO A 441 21.49 8.15 24.04
N VAL A 442 21.61 7.23 23.08
CA VAL A 442 22.63 7.29 22.04
C VAL A 442 22.15 8.26 20.96
N LEU A 443 22.78 9.43 20.88
CA LEU A 443 22.47 10.48 19.91
C LEU A 443 23.34 10.35 18.66
N LEU A 444 22.69 10.30 17.49
CA LEU A 444 23.30 10.56 16.18
C LEU A 444 22.79 11.92 15.67
N PRO A 445 23.55 13.02 15.83
CA PRO A 445 23.20 14.26 15.19
C PRO A 445 23.49 14.18 13.68
N PHE A 446 22.66 14.84 12.89
CA PHE A 446 22.90 14.99 11.45
C PHE A 446 22.42 16.36 10.97
N ASN A 447 22.66 16.69 9.70
CA ASN A 447 22.23 17.97 9.13
C ASN A 447 20.72 18.17 9.27
N ILE A 448 20.26 19.41 9.39
CA ILE A 448 18.82 19.71 9.37
C ILE A 448 18.27 19.34 7.99
N VAL A 449 17.49 18.27 7.92
CA VAL A 449 16.97 17.68 6.67
C VAL A 449 15.46 17.46 6.75
N SER A 450 14.78 17.53 5.61
CA SER A 450 13.37 17.13 5.48
C SER A 450 13.20 15.84 4.67
N ARG A 451 14.32 15.23 4.23
CA ARG A 451 14.38 14.03 3.41
C ARG A 451 15.56 13.18 3.80
N PHE A 452 15.31 11.95 4.23
CA PHE A 452 16.37 11.02 4.58
C PHE A 452 15.88 9.58 4.55
N GLU A 453 16.84 8.67 4.44
CA GLU A 453 16.69 7.26 4.73
C GLU A 453 17.45 6.95 6.03
N LEU A 454 16.80 6.28 6.99
CA LEU A 454 17.43 5.79 8.20
C LEU A 454 17.35 4.26 8.25
N ARG A 455 18.47 3.60 8.54
CA ARG A 455 18.50 2.17 8.86
C ARG A 455 19.19 1.93 10.18
N THR A 456 18.51 1.25 11.10
CA THR A 456 19.08 0.86 12.38
C THR A 456 18.79 -0.61 12.70
N SER A 457 19.69 -1.24 13.44
CA SER A 457 19.58 -2.62 13.89
C SER A 457 19.94 -2.70 15.36
N ILE A 458 19.07 -3.33 16.15
CA ILE A 458 19.16 -3.35 17.61
C ILE A 458 19.02 -4.79 18.10
N CYS A 459 19.99 -5.25 18.89
CA CYS A 459 19.92 -6.52 19.60
C CYS A 459 19.29 -6.28 20.98
N LEU A 460 18.19 -6.97 21.28
CA LEU A 460 17.47 -6.77 22.53
C LEU A 460 18.06 -7.61 23.66
N SER A 461 18.14 -7.03 24.85
CA SER A 461 18.38 -7.78 26.08
C SER A 461 17.16 -8.66 26.40
N PRO A 462 17.32 -9.84 27.04
CA PRO A 462 16.21 -10.63 27.57
C PRO A 462 15.30 -9.87 28.55
N THR A 463 15.81 -8.82 29.19
CA THR A 463 15.08 -7.98 30.16
C THR A 463 14.60 -6.65 29.60
N CYS A 464 14.71 -6.46 28.28
CA CYS A 464 14.22 -5.28 27.58
C CYS A 464 12.72 -5.11 27.82
N ARG A 465 12.31 -3.93 28.31
CA ARG A 465 10.92 -3.48 28.45
C ARG A 465 10.47 -2.63 27.28
N SER A 466 11.38 -1.83 26.73
CA SER A 466 11.13 -1.07 25.50
C SER A 466 12.45 -0.66 24.84
N VAL A 467 12.43 -0.50 23.52
CA VAL A 467 13.45 0.23 22.79
C VAL A 467 12.77 1.31 21.98
N SER A 468 13.28 2.52 22.04
CA SER A 468 12.74 3.66 21.33
C SER A 468 13.80 4.34 20.47
N LEU A 469 13.46 4.58 19.22
CA LEU A 469 14.17 5.49 18.32
C LEU A 469 13.36 6.79 18.26
N LYS A 470 13.94 7.91 18.67
CA LYS A 470 13.31 9.23 18.67
C LYS A 470 13.94 10.10 17.59
N LEU A 471 13.13 10.60 16.67
CA LEU A 471 13.53 11.58 15.68
C LEU A 471 13.22 12.99 16.18
N LEU A 472 14.25 13.84 16.20
CA LEU A 472 14.19 15.19 16.74
C LEU A 472 13.84 16.18 15.62
N TYR A 473 12.71 16.88 15.74
CA TYR A 473 12.24 17.88 14.79
C TYR A 473 12.16 19.24 15.45
N ASP A 474 12.52 20.31 14.74
CA ASP A 474 12.43 21.68 15.27
C ASP A 474 13.31 21.91 16.52
N THR A 475 13.85 23.10 16.72
CA THR A 475 14.63 23.41 17.93
C THR A 475 13.73 23.62 19.17
N SER A 476 12.42 23.37 19.05
CA SER A 476 11.39 23.67 20.05
C SER A 476 10.65 22.42 20.56
N ASP A 477 11.39 21.35 20.89
CA ASP A 477 10.90 20.10 21.52
C ASP A 477 9.86 19.29 20.70
N SER A 478 9.81 19.43 19.38
CA SER A 478 8.98 18.57 18.52
C SER A 478 9.71 17.25 18.23
N TYR A 479 9.02 16.12 18.31
CA TYR A 479 9.64 14.83 18.01
C TYR A 479 8.62 13.76 17.60
N CYS A 480 9.12 12.71 16.96
CA CYS A 480 8.37 11.48 16.69
C CYS A 480 9.14 10.29 17.28
N ILE A 481 8.45 9.38 17.96
CA ILE A 481 9.07 8.22 18.62
C ILE A 481 8.59 6.94 17.97
N PHE A 482 9.54 6.07 17.63
CA PHE A 482 9.33 4.73 17.10
C PHE A 482 9.72 3.75 18.21
N THR A 483 8.73 3.13 18.85
CA THR A 483 8.93 2.28 20.02
C THR A 483 8.57 0.85 19.70
N TYR A 484 9.44 -0.09 20.06
CA TYR A 484 9.10 -1.50 20.13
C TYR A 484 8.97 -1.92 21.59
N ASP A 485 7.80 -2.44 21.95
CA ASP A 485 7.53 -3.08 23.23
C ASP A 485 7.55 -4.62 23.03
N PRO A 486 8.57 -5.33 23.53
CA PRO A 486 8.69 -6.77 23.40
C PRO A 486 7.75 -7.58 24.32
N ILE A 487 7.10 -6.95 25.31
CA ILE A 487 6.19 -7.62 26.24
C ILE A 487 4.82 -7.79 25.59
N ILE A 488 4.31 -6.73 24.97
CA ILE A 488 3.04 -6.77 24.22
C ILE A 488 3.24 -7.01 22.72
N GLU A 489 4.48 -7.15 22.27
CA GLU A 489 4.87 -7.41 20.89
C GLU A 489 4.19 -6.44 19.91
N THR A 490 4.47 -5.15 20.11
CA THR A 490 3.90 -4.04 19.34
C THR A 490 4.96 -3.02 18.99
N PHE A 491 4.96 -2.61 17.72
CA PHE A 491 5.73 -1.48 17.22
C PHE A 491 4.80 -0.27 17.04
N THR A 492 5.16 0.87 17.62
CA THR A 492 4.33 2.08 17.65
C THR A 492 5.09 3.28 17.11
N ILE A 493 4.41 4.12 16.33
CA ILE A 493 4.89 5.43 15.90
C ILE A 493 4.07 6.50 16.62
N ASP A 494 4.63 7.09 17.66
CA ASP A 494 4.04 8.23 18.38
C ASP A 494 4.31 9.53 17.63
N ARG A 495 3.23 10.19 17.22
CA ARG A 495 3.24 11.48 16.50
C ARG A 495 2.67 12.62 17.35
N SER A 496 2.28 12.36 18.58
CA SER A 496 1.54 13.28 19.44
C SER A 496 2.33 14.56 19.75
N SER A 497 3.67 14.45 19.81
CA SER A 497 4.62 15.54 20.05
C SER A 497 5.02 16.33 18.81
N ILE A 498 4.47 16.03 17.64
CA ILE A 498 4.65 16.88 16.45
C ILE A 498 3.85 18.18 16.62
N SER A 499 4.52 19.30 16.38
CA SER A 499 3.91 20.63 16.50
C SER A 499 2.69 20.79 15.60
N GLN A 500 1.57 21.20 16.18
CA GLN A 500 0.31 21.41 15.47
C GLN A 500 0.39 22.68 14.61
N PRO A 501 0.09 22.63 13.31
CA PRO A 501 0.21 23.78 12.41
C PRO A 501 -0.90 24.81 12.61
N SER A 502 -2.03 24.40 13.19
CA SER A 502 -3.14 25.28 13.55
C SER A 502 -3.83 24.79 14.83
N LYS A 503 -4.13 25.72 15.74
CA LYS A 503 -4.95 25.44 16.93
C LYS A 503 -6.44 25.37 16.58
N GLU A 504 -6.87 26.09 15.55
CA GLU A 504 -8.27 26.15 15.10
C GLU A 504 -8.63 24.93 14.24
N HIS A 505 -7.67 24.47 13.43
CA HIS A 505 -7.79 23.34 12.51
C HIS A 505 -6.69 22.30 12.81
N PRO A 506 -6.79 21.57 13.94
CA PRO A 506 -5.76 20.62 14.34
C PRO A 506 -5.71 19.42 13.39
N VAL A 507 -4.50 18.93 13.13
CA VAL A 507 -4.26 17.71 12.36
C VAL A 507 -4.42 16.47 13.23
N ASN A 508 -4.77 15.34 12.62
CA ASN A 508 -4.74 14.06 13.30
C ASN A 508 -3.28 13.60 13.43
N ASN A 509 -2.75 13.61 14.66
CA ASN A 509 -1.42 13.13 15.00
C ASN A 509 -1.46 11.96 15.99
N ARG A 510 -2.52 11.13 15.91
CA ARG A 510 -2.63 9.89 16.69
C ARG A 510 -1.55 8.89 16.28
N ASP A 511 -1.20 8.03 17.21
CA ASP A 511 -0.19 7.01 17.00
C ASP A 511 -0.62 6.00 15.93
N GLU A 512 0.36 5.47 15.23
CA GLU A 512 0.20 4.24 14.44
C GLU A 512 0.75 3.07 15.24
N SER A 513 0.18 1.88 15.07
CA SER A 513 0.68 0.70 15.77
C SER A 513 0.53 -0.56 14.94
N ALA A 514 1.50 -1.46 15.05
CA ALA A 514 1.50 -2.75 14.40
C ALA A 514 1.95 -3.86 15.37
N PRO A 515 1.23 -4.99 15.44
CA PRO A 515 1.76 -6.21 16.05
C PRO A 515 3.09 -6.60 15.39
N HIS A 516 4.11 -6.83 16.19
CA HIS A 516 5.42 -7.24 15.71
C HIS A 516 6.11 -8.12 16.76
N THR A 517 6.75 -9.21 16.33
CA THR A 517 7.55 -10.07 17.22
C THR A 517 8.92 -10.33 16.61
N LEU A 518 9.87 -10.66 17.49
CA LEU A 518 11.19 -11.15 17.14
C LEU A 518 11.26 -12.65 17.43
N PHE A 519 11.93 -13.38 16.56
CA PHE A 519 12.07 -14.83 16.70
C PHE A 519 13.44 -15.21 17.23
N THR A 520 13.49 -16.27 18.04
CA THR A 520 14.72 -16.94 18.43
C THR A 520 14.97 -18.13 17.52
N PHE A 521 16.17 -18.19 16.98
CA PHE A 521 16.66 -19.24 16.10
C PHE A 521 17.64 -20.15 16.84
N ILE A 522 17.71 -21.41 16.44
CA ILE A 522 18.75 -22.34 16.89
C ILE A 522 19.73 -22.62 15.75
N ASP A 523 21.03 -22.55 16.03
CA ASP A 523 22.06 -22.91 15.07
C ASP A 523 22.44 -24.40 15.11
N ILE A 524 23.41 -24.80 14.29
CA ILE A 524 23.86 -26.20 14.16
C ILE A 524 24.53 -26.69 15.46
N GLU A 525 25.09 -25.78 16.26
CA GLU A 525 25.76 -26.08 17.54
C GLU A 525 24.75 -26.14 18.71
N GLY A 526 23.48 -25.81 18.45
CA GLY A 526 22.42 -25.77 19.45
C GLY A 526 22.35 -24.44 20.20
N THR A 527 23.06 -23.40 19.74
CA THR A 527 23.03 -22.08 20.36
C THR A 527 21.81 -21.31 19.88
N GLU A 528 21.04 -20.79 20.84
CA GLU A 528 19.90 -19.92 20.56
C GLU A 528 20.35 -18.47 20.34
N LYS A 529 19.83 -17.83 19.29
CA LYS A 529 20.05 -16.42 18.98
C LYS A 529 18.75 -15.75 18.58
N GLU A 530 18.39 -14.67 19.26
CA GLU A 530 17.25 -13.84 18.90
C GLU A 530 17.56 -12.96 17.69
N GLU A 531 16.55 -12.74 16.84
CA GLU A 531 16.55 -11.79 15.75
C GLU A 531 16.84 -10.38 16.26
N THR A 532 17.56 -9.58 15.47
CA THR A 532 17.67 -8.14 15.73
C THR A 532 16.37 -7.44 15.34
N LEU A 533 16.02 -6.37 16.06
CA LEU A 533 15.01 -5.42 15.60
C LEU A 533 15.64 -4.54 14.52
N ASP A 534 15.22 -4.73 13.27
CA ASP A 534 15.72 -4.00 12.12
C ASP A 534 14.67 -2.99 11.65
N ILE A 535 14.97 -1.70 11.78
CA ILE A 535 14.06 -0.60 11.44
C ILE A 535 14.64 0.15 10.24
N HIS A 536 13.83 0.29 9.19
CA HIS A 536 14.18 1.02 7.97
C HIS A 536 13.11 2.07 7.69
N ILE A 537 13.52 3.34 7.75
CA ILE A 537 12.64 4.51 7.63
C ILE A 537 13.02 5.31 6.39
N PHE A 538 12.01 5.75 5.64
CA PHE A 538 12.13 6.84 4.68
C PHE A 538 11.25 7.99 5.13
N GLN A 539 11.80 9.20 5.14
CA GLN A 539 11.01 10.41 5.26
C GLN A 539 11.13 11.25 4.00
N ASP A 540 9.99 11.69 3.47
CA ASP A 540 9.86 12.66 2.39
C ASP A 540 8.90 13.77 2.79
N MET A 541 9.46 14.84 3.36
CA MET A 541 8.67 15.98 3.83
C MET A 541 7.65 15.52 4.88
N SER A 542 6.36 15.46 4.53
CA SER A 542 5.32 14.94 5.44
C SER A 542 5.20 13.43 5.46
N VAL A 543 5.64 12.70 4.43
CA VAL A 543 5.47 11.23 4.37
C VAL A 543 6.56 10.55 5.18
N VAL A 544 6.17 9.60 6.02
CA VAL A 544 7.09 8.68 6.70
C VAL A 544 6.64 7.26 6.40
N GLU A 545 7.52 6.46 5.78
CA GLU A 545 7.31 5.04 5.54
C GLU A 545 8.33 4.23 6.34
N VAL A 546 7.84 3.26 7.13
CA VAL A 546 8.64 2.42 8.02
C VAL A 546 8.48 0.96 7.65
N PHE A 547 9.61 0.25 7.60
CA PHE A 547 9.69 -1.19 7.36
C PHE A 547 10.45 -1.83 8.52
N VAL A 548 9.80 -2.73 9.25
CA VAL A 548 10.39 -3.47 10.39
C VAL A 548 10.56 -4.93 10.02
N ASN A 549 11.82 -5.39 10.04
CA ASN A 549 12.25 -6.74 9.67
C ASN A 549 11.66 -7.29 8.35
N LYS A 550 11.33 -6.37 7.42
CA LYS A 550 10.75 -6.64 6.09
C LYS A 550 9.39 -7.35 6.09
N ARG A 551 8.62 -7.26 7.18
CA ARG A 551 7.31 -7.94 7.32
C ARG A 551 6.26 -7.12 8.07
N THR A 552 6.63 -5.93 8.51
CA THR A 552 5.72 -4.97 9.13
C THR A 552 5.97 -3.62 8.48
N CYS A 553 4.94 -3.06 7.86
CA CYS A 553 5.00 -1.75 7.22
C CYS A 553 4.05 -0.78 7.89
N ILE A 554 4.48 0.48 8.05
CA ILE A 554 3.63 1.56 8.53
C ILE A 554 3.95 2.82 7.72
N SER A 555 2.96 3.33 6.99
CA SER A 555 3.02 4.62 6.30
C SER A 555 2.21 5.66 7.06
N THR A 556 2.77 6.82 7.34
CA THR A 556 2.05 7.88 8.06
C THR A 556 2.47 9.27 7.60
N ARG A 557 1.83 10.29 8.18
CA ARG A 557 2.05 11.70 7.85
C ARG A 557 2.50 12.50 9.07
N LEU A 558 3.46 13.40 8.87
CA LEU A 558 3.90 14.39 9.87
C LEU A 558 3.66 15.80 9.32
N TYR A 559 2.60 16.46 9.77
CA TYR A 559 2.25 17.83 9.37
C TYR A 559 2.78 18.87 10.39
N GLY A 560 4.07 18.79 10.69
CA GLY A 560 4.71 19.76 11.59
C GLY A 560 4.86 21.14 10.95
N VAL A 561 5.00 22.19 11.78
CA VAL A 561 5.15 23.57 11.29
C VAL A 561 6.39 23.72 10.41
N ILE A 562 7.54 23.20 10.86
CA ILE A 562 8.83 23.25 10.15
C ILE A 562 9.12 21.94 9.39
N GLY A 563 8.83 20.79 10.01
CA GLY A 563 9.00 19.47 9.37
C GLY A 563 10.44 19.10 9.01
N ARG A 564 11.44 19.60 9.76
CA ARG A 564 12.86 19.28 9.54
C ARG A 564 13.44 18.56 10.74
N CYS A 565 14.09 17.42 10.47
CA CYS A 565 14.77 16.59 11.45
C CYS A 565 16.26 16.92 11.51
N PHE A 566 16.86 16.87 12.70
CA PHE A 566 18.28 17.19 12.90
C PHE A 566 19.05 16.16 13.73
N GLY A 567 18.39 15.09 14.13
CA GLY A 567 19.04 14.03 14.91
C GLY A 567 18.12 12.88 15.23
N ALA A 568 18.74 11.76 15.57
CA ALA A 568 18.09 10.56 16.05
C ALA A 568 18.68 10.15 17.40
N GLU A 569 17.82 9.82 18.36
CA GLU A 569 18.19 9.29 19.67
C GLU A 569 17.70 7.85 19.78
N VAL A 570 18.53 6.93 20.28
CA VAL A 570 18.10 5.57 20.64
C VAL A 570 18.24 5.38 22.13
N ILE A 571 17.17 4.89 22.74
CA ILE A 571 17.13 4.55 24.16
C ILE A 571 16.58 3.14 24.33
N GLY A 572 17.14 2.41 25.30
CA GLY A 572 16.69 1.10 25.72
C GLY A 572 16.35 1.13 27.19
N GLU A 573 15.20 0.58 27.54
CA GLU A 573 14.75 0.39 28.91
C GLU A 573 14.92 -1.07 29.28
N ASP A 574 16.09 -1.40 29.83
CA ASP A 574 16.46 -2.75 30.22
C ASP A 574 16.68 -2.86 31.73
N GLU A 575 16.46 -4.05 32.30
CA GLU A 575 16.87 -4.37 33.67
C GLU A 575 18.18 -5.19 33.67
N GLY A 576 19.27 -4.59 34.14
CA GLY A 576 20.57 -5.26 34.23
C GLY A 576 21.37 -5.22 32.91
N VAL A 577 21.24 -6.24 32.07
CA VAL A 577 21.95 -6.31 30.78
C VAL A 577 21.29 -5.37 29.78
N CYS A 578 22.07 -4.52 29.12
CA CYS A 578 21.57 -3.53 28.17
C CYS A 578 21.31 -4.16 26.80
N SER A 579 20.24 -3.71 26.14
CA SER A 579 20.09 -3.84 24.69
C SER A 579 21.22 -3.09 23.98
N MET A 580 21.56 -3.53 22.77
CA MET A 580 22.72 -3.04 22.02
C MET A 580 22.29 -2.46 20.67
N LEU A 581 22.60 -1.19 20.44
CA LEU A 581 22.56 -0.62 19.10
C LEU A 581 23.73 -1.20 18.30
N MET A 582 23.42 -2.01 17.28
CA MET A 582 24.43 -2.67 16.47
C MET A 582 24.99 -1.73 15.41
N LYS A 583 24.10 -0.99 14.74
CA LYS A 583 24.44 0.03 13.74
C LYS A 583 23.28 1.00 13.55
N MET A 584 23.60 2.24 13.19
CA MET A 584 22.64 3.21 12.66
C MET A 584 23.26 3.93 11.47
N ASN A 585 22.52 4.05 10.38
CA ASN A 585 22.91 4.81 9.20
C ASN A 585 21.81 5.80 8.86
N VAL A 586 22.18 7.03 8.54
CA VAL A 586 21.27 8.06 8.03
C VAL A 586 21.87 8.64 6.76
N TRP A 587 21.14 8.55 5.65
CA TRP A 587 21.48 9.19 4.39
C TRP A 587 20.51 10.33 4.13
N GLN A 588 21.02 11.54 3.89
CA GLN A 588 20.20 12.58 3.30
C GLN A 588 19.82 12.17 1.88
N LEU A 589 18.55 12.38 1.50
CA LEU A 589 18.05 12.06 0.16
C LEU A 589 17.87 13.31 -0.70
N GLU A 590 18.27 13.18 -1.95
CA GLU A 590 17.97 14.12 -3.03
C GLU A 590 16.50 13.98 -3.47
N LYS A 591 16.02 14.96 -4.24
CA LYS A 591 14.69 14.90 -4.85
C LYS A 591 14.72 13.94 -6.04
N ALA A 592 13.63 13.25 -6.31
CA ALA A 592 13.44 12.64 -7.61
C ALA A 592 13.14 13.73 -8.66
N ARG A 593 13.48 13.46 -9.92
CA ARG A 593 13.03 14.28 -11.04
C ARG A 593 11.57 13.93 -11.34
N MET A 594 10.68 14.83 -10.96
CA MET A 594 9.26 14.80 -11.31
C MET A 594 9.01 15.86 -12.39
N GLU A 595 8.94 15.42 -13.65
CA GLU A 595 8.71 16.28 -14.80
C GLU A 595 7.22 16.25 -15.18
N TYR A 596 6.57 17.40 -15.21
CA TYR A 596 5.15 17.51 -15.58
C TYR A 596 5.03 18.05 -17.00
N VAL A 597 4.47 17.27 -17.91
CA VAL A 597 4.40 17.57 -19.35
C VAL A 597 2.99 17.78 -19.86
#